data_AF-A0A5P9GU02-F1
#
_entry.id   AF-A0A5P9GU02-F1
#
_cell.length_a   1.000
_cell.length_b   1.000
_cell.length_c   1.000
_cell.angle_alpha   90.00
_cell.angle_beta   90.00
_cell.angle_gamma   90.00
#
_symmetry.space_group_name_H-M   'P 1'
#
loop_
_entity.id
_entity.type
_entity.pdbx_description
1 polymer ?
#
loop_
_entity_poly.entity_id
_entity_poly.type
_entity_poly.pdbx_seq_one_letter_code
_entity_poly.pdbx_strand_id
1 'polypeptide(L)'
;MLNSIKYNLSHLTDFSGRDARQTFWFYVLFLVIVNFAIGLISSIPLYIGMAGQLIDAASSGSSGADRGDEIAAGMVESMSGYIETQAWIAAAVAVVMVGLLLASFVRRLHDGGFPGWIAAIPVATQLFTAVYNIMVVDDVIAIMGDMMKPENQANAMAMQAEVAPYSWVAWIGYLVVIGFGVVGSNQGPNKYGGEPVRH
;
A
#
# COMPACT_ATOMS: atom_id res chain seq x y z
N MET A 1 1.49 -16.91 17.51
CA MET A 1 1.79 -16.30 16.20
C MET A 1 1.25 -17.14 15.04
N LEU A 2 1.82 -18.32 14.73
CA LEU A 2 1.32 -19.14 13.59
C LEU A 2 -0.16 -19.55 13.74
N ASN A 3 -0.57 -19.91 14.96
CA ASN A 3 -1.97 -20.21 15.26
C ASN A 3 -2.88 -18.99 15.05
N SER A 4 -2.43 -17.80 15.44
CA SER A 4 -3.14 -16.53 15.22
C SER A 4 -3.34 -16.24 13.73
N ILE A 5 -2.33 -16.54 12.90
CA ILE A 5 -2.40 -16.39 11.44
C ILE A 5 -3.40 -17.40 10.85
N LYS A 6 -3.24 -18.69 11.17
CA LYS A 6 -4.12 -19.75 10.68
C LYS A 6 -5.59 -19.48 11.06
N TYR A 7 -5.82 -19.06 12.29
CA TYR A 7 -7.14 -18.71 12.80
C TYR A 7 -7.77 -17.56 12.01
N ASN A 8 -7.06 -16.45 11.79
CA ASN A 8 -7.63 -15.33 11.05
C ASN A 8 -7.89 -15.67 9.58
N LEU A 9 -6.99 -16.43 8.93
CA LEU A 9 -7.17 -16.89 7.56
C LEU A 9 -8.36 -17.86 7.38
N SER A 10 -8.72 -18.63 8.41
CA SER A 10 -9.92 -19.48 8.36
C SER A 10 -11.22 -18.73 8.65
N HIS A 11 -11.13 -17.49 9.12
CA HIS A 11 -12.27 -16.66 9.52
C HIS A 11 -12.30 -15.30 8.79
N LEU A 12 -11.93 -15.28 7.50
CA LEU A 12 -11.87 -14.06 6.68
C LEU A 12 -13.24 -13.44 6.41
N THR A 13 -14.32 -14.21 6.50
CA THR A 13 -15.70 -13.77 6.27
C THR A 13 -16.53 -13.74 7.55
N ASP A 14 -15.95 -14.09 8.69
CA ASP A 14 -16.64 -14.08 9.98
C ASP A 14 -16.38 -12.76 10.71
N PHE A 15 -17.35 -11.86 10.65
CA PHE A 15 -17.28 -10.56 11.33
C PHE A 15 -17.77 -10.62 12.79
N SER A 16 -18.22 -11.78 13.25
CA SER A 16 -18.76 -11.96 14.59
C SER A 16 -17.66 -12.37 15.57
N GLY A 17 -17.91 -12.15 16.86
CA GLY A 17 -16.96 -12.52 17.92
C GLY A 17 -15.91 -11.44 18.18
N ARG A 18 -14.84 -11.87 18.86
CA ARG A 18 -13.85 -10.99 19.49
C ARG A 18 -12.45 -11.56 19.35
N ASP A 19 -11.52 -10.70 18.95
CA ASP A 19 -10.11 -11.06 18.84
C ASP A 19 -9.28 -10.38 19.94
N ALA A 20 -8.51 -11.19 20.67
CA ALA A 20 -7.56 -10.70 21.65
C ALA A 20 -6.48 -9.86 20.96
N ARG A 21 -5.98 -8.83 21.67
CA ARG A 21 -4.91 -7.94 21.17
C ARG A 21 -3.74 -8.71 20.54
N GLN A 22 -3.24 -9.73 21.23
CA GLN A 22 -2.10 -10.52 20.78
C GLN A 22 -2.38 -11.24 19.45
N THR A 23 -3.56 -11.83 19.31
CA THR A 23 -3.99 -12.54 18.10
C THR A 23 -4.12 -11.57 16.92
N PHE A 24 -4.72 -10.40 17.16
CA PHE A 24 -4.83 -9.33 16.17
C PHE A 24 -3.44 -8.83 15.71
N TRP A 25 -2.56 -8.45 16.63
CA TRP A 25 -1.25 -7.86 16.27
C TRP A 25 -0.30 -8.85 15.60
N PHE A 26 -0.33 -10.14 15.94
CA PHE A 26 0.43 -11.14 15.20
C PHE A 26 -0.08 -11.33 13.77
N TYR A 27 -1.38 -11.19 13.55
CA TYR A 27 -1.95 -11.23 12.22
C TYR A 27 -1.62 -9.96 11.41
N VAL A 28 -1.73 -8.77 12.02
CA VAL A 28 -1.29 -7.51 11.40
C VAL A 28 0.18 -7.56 11.02
N LEU A 29 1.05 -8.06 11.91
CA LEU A 29 2.48 -8.23 11.61
C LEU A 29 2.70 -9.14 10.40
N PHE A 30 1.96 -10.25 10.32
CA PHE A 30 1.99 -11.12 9.15
C PHE A 30 1.59 -10.39 7.87
N LEU A 31 0.49 -9.63 7.88
CA LEU A 31 0.07 -8.84 6.71
C LEU A 31 1.11 -7.80 6.30
N VAL A 32 1.78 -7.14 7.27
CA VAL A 32 2.88 -6.21 6.99
C VAL A 32 4.06 -6.92 6.31
N ILE A 33 4.44 -8.11 6.78
CA ILE A 33 5.51 -8.90 6.16
C ILE A 33 5.14 -9.32 4.74
N VAL A 34 3.90 -9.77 4.52
CA VAL A 34 3.42 -10.14 3.18
C VAL A 34 3.43 -8.92 2.25
N ASN A 35 2.94 -7.77 2.72
CA ASN A 35 2.94 -6.53 1.95
C ASN A 35 4.37 -6.09 1.57
N PHE A 36 5.30 -6.19 2.52
CA PHE A 36 6.71 -5.91 2.27
C PHE A 36 7.32 -6.88 1.24
N ALA A 37 7.05 -8.18 1.36
CA ALA A 37 7.53 -9.18 0.41
C ALA A 37 6.99 -8.94 -1.00
N ILE A 38 5.71 -8.58 -1.13
CA ILE A 38 5.11 -8.19 -2.41
C ILE A 38 5.83 -6.96 -2.97
N GLY A 39 6.08 -5.93 -2.16
CA GLY A 39 6.81 -4.73 -2.60
C GLY A 39 8.21 -5.04 -3.13
N LEU A 40 8.95 -5.95 -2.48
CA LEU A 40 10.25 -6.40 -2.97
C LEU A 40 10.13 -7.12 -4.33
N ILE A 41 9.17 -8.03 -4.47
CA ILE A 41 8.94 -8.77 -5.71
C ILE A 41 8.53 -7.82 -6.83
N SER A 42 7.64 -6.86 -6.54
CA SER A 42 7.18 -5.84 -7.49
C SER A 42 8.29 -4.93 -8.00
N SER A 43 9.41 -4.79 -7.28
CA SER A 43 10.55 -3.98 -7.73
C SER A 43 11.44 -4.68 -8.76
N ILE A 44 11.34 -6.02 -8.89
CA ILE A 44 12.22 -6.80 -9.78
C ILE A 44 12.13 -6.35 -11.25
N PRO A 45 10.94 -6.17 -11.85
CA PRO A 45 10.82 -5.72 -13.24
C PRO A 45 11.51 -4.39 -13.53
N LEU A 46 11.48 -3.44 -12.59
CA LEU A 46 12.16 -2.14 -12.74
C LEU A 46 13.67 -2.34 -12.88
N TYR A 47 14.28 -3.14 -12.02
CA TYR A 47 15.72 -3.41 -12.08
C TYR A 47 16.12 -4.13 -13.37
N ILE A 48 15.28 -5.07 -13.85
CA ILE A 48 15.50 -5.76 -15.13
C ILE A 48 15.45 -4.75 -16.29
N GLY A 49 14.46 -3.85 -16.30
CA GLY A 49 14.31 -2.81 -17.32
C GLY A 49 15.50 -1.86 -17.35
N MET A 50 15.93 -1.35 -16.19
CA MET A 50 17.10 -0.47 -16.09
C MET A 50 18.41 -1.16 -16.54
N ALA A 51 18.60 -2.43 -16.18
CA ALA A 51 19.78 -3.19 -16.61
C ALA A 51 19.80 -3.38 -18.15
N GLY A 52 18.63 -3.65 -18.76
CA GLY A 52 18.49 -3.74 -20.22
C GLY A 52 18.92 -2.45 -20.91
N GLN A 53 18.43 -1.30 -20.43
CA GLN A 53 18.77 0.01 -21.02
C GLN A 53 20.26 0.36 -20.94
N LEU A 54 20.92 0.02 -19.83
CA LEU A 54 22.35 0.22 -19.69
C LEU A 54 23.17 -0.64 -20.65
N ILE A 55 22.74 -1.87 -20.90
CA ILE A 55 23.36 -2.78 -21.88
C ILE A 55 23.16 -2.24 -23.29
N ASP A 56 21.93 -1.82 -23.63
CA ASP A 56 21.59 -1.28 -24.94
C ASP A 56 22.41 -0.01 -25.24
N ALA A 57 22.47 0.94 -24.30
CA ALA A 57 23.29 2.14 -24.42
C ALA A 57 24.80 1.85 -24.45
N ALA A 58 25.25 0.75 -23.83
CA ALA A 58 26.63 0.31 -23.95
C ALA A 58 26.94 -0.28 -25.34
N SER A 59 25.96 -0.93 -25.96
CA SER A 59 26.09 -1.60 -27.25
C SER A 59 25.87 -0.70 -28.47
N SER A 60 25.13 0.41 -28.31
CA SER A 60 24.74 1.31 -29.41
C SER A 60 25.89 2.16 -29.98
N GLY A 61 27.08 2.11 -29.41
CA GLY A 61 28.25 2.85 -29.89
C GLY A 61 28.16 4.38 -29.68
N SER A 62 27.14 4.88 -28.98
CA SER A 62 26.96 6.29 -28.68
C SER A 62 28.06 6.81 -27.73
N SER A 63 28.57 8.01 -27.99
CA SER A 63 29.70 8.62 -27.27
C SER A 63 29.30 9.99 -26.69
N GLY A 64 29.82 10.33 -25.51
CA GLY A 64 29.69 11.67 -24.94
C GLY A 64 28.25 12.04 -24.53
N ALA A 65 27.80 13.22 -24.96
CA ALA A 65 26.52 13.82 -24.59
C ALA A 65 25.30 13.03 -25.14
N ASP A 66 25.41 12.50 -26.36
CA ASP A 66 24.33 11.75 -27.02
C ASP A 66 23.95 10.49 -26.24
N ARG A 67 24.93 9.83 -25.61
CA ARG A 67 24.71 8.69 -24.73
C ARG A 67 23.97 9.08 -23.43
N GLY A 68 24.25 10.28 -22.90
CA GLY A 68 23.59 10.79 -21.71
C GLY A 68 22.10 11.03 -21.95
N ASP A 69 21.78 11.65 -23.08
CA ASP A 69 20.41 11.96 -23.48
C ASP A 69 19.62 10.68 -23.85
N GLU A 70 20.24 9.72 -24.55
CA GLU A 70 19.64 8.41 -24.84
C GLU A 70 19.31 7.62 -23.57
N ILE A 71 20.24 7.57 -22.60
CA ILE A 71 20.02 6.88 -21.32
C ILE A 71 18.91 7.57 -20.52
N ALA A 72 18.89 8.91 -20.49
CA ALA A 72 17.85 9.66 -19.80
C ALA A 72 16.47 9.43 -20.42
N ALA A 73 16.35 9.49 -21.74
CA ALA A 73 15.11 9.25 -22.46
C ALA A 73 14.59 7.81 -22.26
N GLY A 74 15.48 6.81 -22.39
CA GLY A 74 15.16 5.42 -22.09
C GLY A 74 14.69 5.27 -20.64
N MET A 75 15.39 5.86 -19.67
CA MET A 75 15.02 5.75 -18.26
C MET A 75 13.62 6.29 -18.00
N VAL A 76 13.24 7.43 -18.58
CA VAL A 76 11.87 7.98 -18.48
C VAL A 76 10.85 7.00 -19.04
N GLU A 77 11.11 6.41 -20.21
CA GLU A 77 10.21 5.43 -20.84
C GLU A 77 10.00 4.20 -19.96
N SER A 78 11.07 3.57 -19.46
CA SER A 78 10.97 2.42 -18.54
C SER A 78 10.24 2.77 -17.25
N MET A 79 10.52 3.94 -16.69
CA MET A 79 9.87 4.39 -15.47
C MET A 79 8.37 4.64 -15.69
N SER A 80 7.97 5.20 -16.85
CA SER A 80 6.55 5.46 -17.14
C SER A 80 5.72 4.18 -17.16
N GLY A 81 6.12 3.16 -17.93
CA GLY A 81 5.41 1.88 -17.99
C GLY A 81 5.46 1.11 -16.66
N TYR A 82 6.55 1.25 -15.90
CA TYR A 82 6.63 0.69 -14.55
C TYR A 82 5.67 1.39 -13.58
N ILE A 83 5.60 2.73 -13.58
CA ILE A 83 4.70 3.50 -12.71
C ILE A 83 3.24 3.13 -12.98
N GLU A 84 2.84 3.03 -14.25
CA GLU A 84 1.49 2.61 -14.64
C GLU A 84 1.16 1.21 -14.11
N THR A 85 2.02 0.24 -14.40
CA THR A 85 1.85 -1.15 -13.96
C THR A 85 1.81 -1.22 -12.43
N GLN A 86 2.69 -0.48 -11.75
CA GLN A 86 2.81 -0.47 -10.30
C GLN A 86 1.59 0.15 -9.62
N ALA A 87 0.94 1.15 -10.24
CA ALA A 87 -0.31 1.72 -9.71
C ALA A 87 -1.42 0.66 -9.64
N TRP A 88 -1.59 -0.14 -10.70
CA TRP A 88 -2.56 -1.23 -10.73
C TRP A 88 -2.21 -2.37 -9.76
N ILE A 89 -0.94 -2.76 -9.68
CA ILE A 89 -0.48 -3.74 -8.69
C ILE A 89 -0.78 -3.23 -7.28
N ALA A 90 -0.44 -1.98 -6.97
CA ALA A 90 -0.68 -1.39 -5.65
C ALA A 90 -2.19 -1.36 -5.32
N ALA A 91 -3.05 -1.04 -6.28
CA ALA A 91 -4.50 -1.07 -6.09
C ALA A 91 -5.02 -2.50 -5.81
N ALA A 92 -4.56 -3.49 -6.56
CA ALA A 92 -4.94 -4.89 -6.33
C ALA A 92 -4.47 -5.37 -4.95
N VAL A 93 -3.23 -5.06 -4.58
CA VAL A 93 -2.67 -5.38 -3.26
C VAL A 93 -3.46 -4.69 -2.15
N ALA A 94 -3.83 -3.42 -2.31
CA ALA A 94 -4.64 -2.69 -1.34
C ALA A 94 -6.00 -3.38 -1.10
N VAL A 95 -6.70 -3.78 -2.16
CA VAL A 95 -7.98 -4.51 -2.06
C VAL A 95 -7.81 -5.84 -1.32
N VAL A 96 -6.79 -6.62 -1.68
CA VAL A 96 -6.49 -7.90 -1.02
C VAL A 96 -6.16 -7.70 0.46
N MET A 97 -5.28 -6.75 0.78
CA MET A 97 -4.85 -6.48 2.15
C MET A 97 -5.99 -5.96 3.03
N VAL A 98 -6.85 -5.10 2.48
CA VAL A 98 -8.07 -4.63 3.16
C VAL A 98 -9.00 -5.80 3.43
N GLY A 99 -9.24 -6.67 2.43
CA GLY A 99 -10.08 -7.86 2.59
C GLY A 99 -9.56 -8.81 3.67
N LEU A 100 -8.24 -9.05 3.70
CA LEU A 100 -7.59 -9.88 4.71
C LEU A 100 -7.69 -9.27 6.11
N LEU A 101 -7.51 -7.97 6.26
CA LEU A 101 -7.55 -7.29 7.55
C LEU A 101 -8.98 -7.16 8.12
N LEU A 102 -9.98 -6.98 7.26
CA LEU A 102 -11.29 -6.46 7.63
C LEU A 102 -11.98 -7.24 8.75
N ALA A 103 -12.12 -8.56 8.60
CA ALA A 103 -12.79 -9.39 9.60
C ALA A 103 -12.06 -9.36 10.96
N SER A 104 -10.72 -9.48 10.95
CA SER A 104 -9.92 -9.41 12.17
C SER A 104 -10.02 -8.05 12.87
N PHE A 105 -10.10 -6.95 12.10
CA PHE A 105 -10.22 -5.62 12.66
C PHE A 105 -11.61 -5.37 13.24
N VAL A 106 -12.67 -5.85 12.60
CA VAL A 106 -14.04 -5.81 13.15
C VAL A 106 -14.11 -6.57 14.47
N ARG A 107 -13.57 -7.80 14.54
CA ARG A 107 -13.49 -8.57 15.80
C ARG A 107 -12.64 -7.87 16.86
N ARG A 108 -11.59 -7.16 16.48
CA ARG A 108 -10.78 -6.33 17.39
C ARG A 108 -11.57 -5.15 17.95
N LEU A 109 -12.37 -4.47 17.12
CA LEU A 109 -13.26 -3.39 17.55
C LEU A 109 -14.31 -3.90 18.54
N HIS A 110 -14.94 -5.04 18.23
CA HIS A 110 -15.90 -5.71 19.10
C HIS A 110 -15.31 -6.09 20.45
N ASP A 111 -14.04 -6.49 20.50
CA ASP A 111 -13.37 -6.80 21.76
C ASP A 111 -13.22 -5.57 22.68
N GLY A 112 -12.99 -4.39 22.10
CA GLY A 112 -13.02 -3.11 22.81
C GLY A 112 -14.44 -2.57 23.10
N GLY A 113 -15.49 -3.26 22.63
CA GLY A 113 -16.88 -2.83 22.77
C GLY A 113 -17.34 -1.78 21.75
N PHE A 114 -16.50 -1.50 20.74
CA PHE A 114 -16.80 -0.54 19.68
C PHE A 114 -17.63 -1.18 18.56
N PRO A 115 -18.39 -0.38 17.80
CA PRO A 115 -19.12 -0.89 16.65
C PRO A 115 -18.17 -1.19 15.49
N GLY A 116 -18.43 -2.30 14.78
CA GLY A 116 -17.63 -2.74 13.63
C GLY A 116 -17.62 -1.78 12.44
N TRP A 117 -18.59 -0.87 12.32
CA TRP A 117 -18.66 0.08 11.19
C TRP A 117 -17.48 1.06 11.17
N ILE A 118 -16.73 1.22 12.28
CA ILE A 118 -15.49 2.01 12.31
C ILE A 118 -14.46 1.46 11.31
N ALA A 119 -14.51 0.16 11.00
CA ALA A 119 -13.68 -0.46 9.96
C ALA A 119 -13.93 0.11 8.55
N ALA A 120 -15.06 0.79 8.32
CA ALA A 120 -15.30 1.50 7.06
C ALA A 120 -14.29 2.63 6.82
N ILE A 121 -13.73 3.24 7.86
CA ILE A 121 -12.74 4.32 7.72
C ILE A 121 -11.47 3.81 7.03
N PRO A 122 -10.73 2.81 7.57
CA PRO A 122 -9.54 2.30 6.88
C PRO A 122 -9.84 1.73 5.50
N VAL A 123 -10.98 1.07 5.31
CA VAL A 123 -11.43 0.59 3.99
C VAL A 123 -11.58 1.75 3.01
N ALA A 124 -12.36 2.77 3.37
CA ALA A 124 -12.62 3.91 2.51
C ALA A 124 -11.35 4.68 2.17
N THR A 125 -10.47 4.92 3.15
CA THR A 125 -9.20 5.63 2.91
C THR A 125 -8.28 4.83 1.98
N GLN A 126 -8.25 3.50 2.08
CA GLN A 126 -7.40 2.69 1.22
C GLN A 126 -7.95 2.55 -0.20
N LEU A 127 -9.26 2.36 -0.34
CA LEU A 127 -9.89 2.36 -1.66
C LEU A 127 -9.77 3.72 -2.34
N PHE A 128 -9.96 4.81 -1.60
CA PHE A 128 -9.73 6.16 -2.10
C PHE A 128 -8.28 6.32 -2.60
N THR A 129 -7.28 5.97 -1.79
CA THR A 129 -5.87 6.09 -2.20
C THR A 129 -5.54 5.21 -3.41
N ALA A 130 -6.06 3.97 -3.47
CA ALA A 130 -5.87 3.09 -4.61
C ALA A 130 -6.43 3.69 -5.91
N VAL A 131 -7.67 4.21 -5.86
CA VAL A 131 -8.32 4.86 -7.01
C VAL A 131 -7.60 6.15 -7.38
N TYR A 132 -7.26 6.99 -6.40
CA TYR A 132 -6.57 8.25 -6.61
C TYR A 132 -5.21 8.04 -7.30
N ASN A 133 -4.42 7.05 -6.85
CA ASN A 133 -3.14 6.73 -7.46
C ASN A 133 -3.26 6.32 -8.94
N ILE A 134 -4.34 5.63 -9.31
CA ILE A 134 -4.63 5.30 -10.72
C ILE A 134 -5.05 6.56 -11.49
N MET A 135 -5.89 7.41 -10.90
CA MET A 135 -6.39 8.62 -11.56
C MET A 135 -5.28 9.64 -11.86
N VAL A 136 -4.27 9.73 -10.99
CA VAL A 136 -3.18 10.71 -11.08
C VAL A 136 -1.91 10.11 -11.70
N VAL A 137 -1.97 8.87 -12.19
CA VAL A 137 -0.77 8.17 -12.69
C VAL A 137 -0.13 8.91 -13.87
N ASP A 138 -0.95 9.43 -14.78
CA ASP A 138 -0.51 10.21 -15.94
C ASP A 138 0.15 11.52 -15.51
N ASP A 139 -0.42 12.21 -14.51
CA ASP A 139 0.15 13.43 -13.95
C ASP A 139 1.49 13.16 -13.28
N VAL A 140 1.63 12.03 -12.57
CA VAL A 140 2.90 11.61 -11.95
C VAL A 140 3.97 11.34 -13.00
N ILE A 141 3.61 10.68 -14.12
CA ILE A 141 4.51 10.45 -15.26
C ILE A 141 4.93 11.79 -15.89
N ALA A 142 3.98 12.71 -16.07
CA ALA A 142 4.25 14.04 -16.62
C ALA A 142 5.17 14.87 -15.71
N ILE A 143 4.89 14.90 -14.40
CA ILE A 143 5.73 15.56 -13.39
C ILE A 143 7.17 15.04 -13.48
N MET A 144 7.35 13.72 -13.54
CA MET A 144 8.68 13.11 -13.60
C MET A 144 9.41 13.48 -14.89
N GLY A 145 8.72 13.44 -16.04
CA GLY A 145 9.30 13.84 -17.33
C GLY A 145 9.70 15.31 -17.37
N ASP A 146 8.88 16.20 -16.79
CA ASP A 146 9.16 17.63 -16.73
C ASP A 146 10.23 18.00 -15.71
N MET A 147 10.37 17.25 -14.61
CA MET A 147 11.48 17.45 -13.66
C MET A 147 12.86 17.22 -14.28
N MET A 148 12.95 16.35 -15.29
CA MET A 148 14.19 16.11 -16.02
C MET A 148 14.56 17.24 -16.99
N LYS A 149 13.63 18.16 -17.28
CA LYS A 149 13.82 19.29 -18.18
C LYS A 149 13.97 20.59 -17.36
N PRO A 150 15.16 21.24 -17.34
CA PRO A 150 15.40 22.44 -16.55
C PRO A 150 14.35 23.55 -16.74
N GLU A 151 13.84 23.70 -17.96
CA GLU A 151 12.84 24.69 -18.34
C GLU A 151 11.45 24.46 -17.70
N ASN A 152 11.09 23.21 -17.36
CA ASN A 152 9.76 22.85 -16.88
C ASN A 152 9.71 22.54 -15.38
N GLN A 153 10.84 22.62 -14.67
CA GLN A 153 10.93 22.25 -13.26
C GLN A 153 9.95 23.03 -12.36
N ALA A 154 9.74 24.32 -12.62
CA ALA A 154 8.80 25.13 -11.84
C ALA A 154 7.35 24.64 -11.97
N ASN A 155 6.96 24.22 -13.18
CA ASN A 155 5.62 23.67 -13.44
C ASN A 155 5.47 22.29 -12.79
N ALA A 156 6.50 21.44 -12.89
CA ALA A 156 6.50 20.14 -12.25
C ALA A 156 6.39 20.22 -10.72
N MET A 157 7.06 21.21 -10.09
CA MET A 157 6.91 21.47 -8.65
C MET A 157 5.50 21.94 -8.28
N ALA A 158 4.88 22.78 -9.10
CA ALA A 158 3.51 23.23 -8.88
C ALA A 158 2.51 22.07 -8.96
N MET A 159 2.59 21.24 -10.01
CA MET A 159 1.77 20.04 -10.15
C MET A 159 2.00 19.05 -9.00
N GLN A 160 3.26 18.85 -8.59
CA GLN A 160 3.57 18.00 -7.44
C GLN A 160 2.91 18.51 -6.15
N ALA A 161 2.85 19.83 -5.94
CA ALA A 161 2.20 20.42 -4.78
C ALA A 161 0.68 20.20 -4.76
N GLU A 162 0.04 20.07 -5.93
CA GLU A 162 -1.38 19.73 -6.05
C GLU A 162 -1.65 18.25 -5.73
N VAL A 163 -0.75 17.35 -6.14
CA VAL A 163 -0.91 15.89 -5.93
C VAL A 163 -0.56 15.46 -4.50
N ALA A 164 0.44 16.10 -3.89
CA ALA A 164 1.05 15.66 -2.63
C ALA A 164 0.10 15.51 -1.41
N PRO A 165 -0.90 16.38 -1.18
CA PRO A 165 -1.77 16.28 0.00
C PRO A 165 -2.57 14.97 0.06
N TYR A 166 -2.98 14.44 -1.09
CA TYR A 166 -3.85 13.26 -1.17
C TYR A 166 -3.11 11.95 -0.87
N SER A 167 -1.78 11.94 -1.03
CA SER A 167 -0.91 10.82 -0.63
C SER A 167 -0.97 10.54 0.89
N TRP A 168 -1.45 11.50 1.69
CA TRP A 168 -1.57 11.35 3.14
C TRP A 168 -2.88 10.69 3.59
N VAL A 169 -3.87 10.51 2.71
CA VAL A 169 -5.21 10.01 3.11
C VAL A 169 -5.15 8.59 3.69
N ALA A 170 -4.31 7.71 3.15
CA ALA A 170 -4.12 6.35 3.66
C ALA A 170 -3.67 6.30 5.13
N TRP A 171 -2.94 7.32 5.60
CA TRP A 171 -2.46 7.39 6.98
C TRP A 171 -3.59 7.51 7.99
N ILE A 172 -4.70 8.14 7.62
CA ILE A 172 -5.89 8.22 8.47
C ILE A 172 -6.38 6.80 8.79
N GLY A 173 -6.46 5.92 7.79
CA GLY A 173 -6.82 4.52 7.96
C GLY A 173 -5.87 3.78 8.89
N TYR A 174 -4.56 3.95 8.70
CA TYR A 174 -3.54 3.33 9.56
C TYR A 174 -3.64 3.80 11.01
N LEU A 175 -3.86 5.10 11.24
CA LEU A 175 -4.03 5.66 12.59
C LEU A 175 -5.27 5.10 13.28
N VAL A 176 -6.37 4.88 12.55
CA VAL A 176 -7.57 4.22 13.10
C VAL A 176 -7.27 2.77 13.47
N VAL A 177 -6.61 2.01 12.59
CA VAL A 177 -6.25 0.61 12.86
C VAL A 177 -5.32 0.50 14.08
N ILE A 178 -4.29 1.34 14.15
CA ILE A 178 -3.35 1.36 15.28
C ILE A 178 -4.04 1.81 16.55
N GLY A 179 -4.77 2.93 16.49
CA GLY A 179 -5.48 3.53 17.62
C GLY A 179 -6.43 2.54 18.28
N PHE A 180 -7.32 1.90 17.52
CA PHE A 180 -8.24 0.89 18.06
C PHE A 180 -7.56 -0.46 18.33
N GLY A 181 -6.50 -0.79 17.60
CA GLY A 181 -5.70 -2.00 17.80
C GLY A 181 -5.06 -2.06 19.20
N VAL A 182 -4.67 -0.92 19.77
CA VAL A 182 -4.03 -0.85 21.10
C VAL A 182 -5.02 -0.72 22.27
N VAL A 183 -6.30 -0.39 22.03
CA VAL A 183 -7.31 -0.15 23.09
C VAL A 183 -7.52 -1.37 23.99
N GLY A 184 -7.97 -1.16 25.23
CA GLY A 184 -8.46 -2.18 26.20
C GLY A 184 -9.19 -3.36 25.55
N SER A 185 -8.96 -4.57 26.06
CA SER A 185 -9.97 -5.64 25.91
C SER A 185 -11.00 -5.45 27.03
N ASN A 186 -12.30 -5.54 26.72
CA ASN A 186 -13.32 -5.56 27.75
C ASN A 186 -13.24 -6.87 28.55
N GLN A 187 -13.21 -6.79 29.88
CA GLN A 187 -13.17 -7.99 30.73
C GLN A 187 -14.53 -8.68 30.75
N GLY A 188 -14.53 -10.01 30.78
CA GLY A 188 -15.76 -10.80 30.76
C GLY A 188 -16.53 -10.74 29.43
N PRO A 189 -17.76 -11.28 29.40
CA PRO A 189 -18.63 -11.26 28.22
C PRO A 189 -19.08 -9.84 27.86
N ASN A 190 -19.21 -9.57 26.56
CA ASN A 190 -19.85 -8.35 26.05
C ASN A 190 -20.92 -8.70 25.00
N LYS A 191 -21.60 -7.70 24.43
CA LYS A 191 -22.67 -7.90 23.43
C LYS A 191 -22.23 -8.64 22.14
N TYR A 192 -20.92 -8.79 21.92
CA TYR A 192 -20.33 -9.47 20.77
C TYR A 192 -19.80 -10.88 21.09
N GLY A 193 -19.87 -11.32 22.35
CA GLY A 193 -19.53 -12.69 22.75
C GLY A 193 -18.75 -12.79 24.07
N GLY A 194 -18.33 -14.04 24.37
CA GLY A 194 -17.50 -14.36 25.54
C GLY A 194 -16.10 -13.76 25.49
N GLU A 195 -15.25 -14.09 26.46
CA GLU A 195 -13.87 -13.58 26.47
C GLU A 195 -13.06 -14.06 25.24
N PRO A 196 -12.20 -13.19 24.69
CA PRO A 196 -11.43 -13.53 23.50
C PRO A 196 -10.36 -14.56 23.82
N VAL A 197 -10.24 -15.57 22.95
CA VAL A 197 -9.20 -16.59 23.07
C VAL A 197 -7.87 -16.04 22.55
N ARG A 198 -6.76 -16.37 23.22
CA ARG A 198 -5.41 -16.06 22.75
C ARG A 198 -4.89 -17.25 21.94
N HIS A 199 -4.67 -17.02 20.64
CA HIS A 199 -4.13 -18.01 19.69
C HIS A 199 -2.64 -17.76 19.42
#